data_AF-A0A3S0E4I6-F1
#
_entry.id   AF-A0A3S0E4I6-F1
#
_cell.length_a   1.000
_cell.length_b   1.000
_cell.length_c   1.000
_cell.angle_alpha   90.00
_cell.angle_beta   90.00
_cell.angle_gamma   90.00
#
_symmetry.space_group_name_H-M   'P 1'
#
loop_
_entity.id
_entity.type
_entity.pdbx_description
1 polymer ?
#
loop_
_entity_poly.entity_id
_entity_poly.type
_entity_poly.pdbx_seq_one_letter_code
_entity_poly.pdbx_strand_id
1 'polypeptide(L)'
;GRLDSRERRIINTHSFETYQILRNIDGFEDIARWAAYHHEEPDGSGYPFHLRGDTLSLEARILRVADIFQAMVQNRPYRQGLSVPEVSSFMRMLADTGHIDAEVTAVLLADTGRAIEVALPVFPSLPDGRRIREAASPG
;
A
#
# COMPACT_ATOMS: atom_id res chain seq x y z
N GLY A 1 -15.39 10.80 -8.15
CA GLY A 1 -15.34 10.56 -9.61
C GLY A 1 -13.97 10.00 -9.99
N ARG A 2 -13.73 9.71 -11.28
CA ARG A 2 -12.36 9.43 -11.76
C ARG A 2 -11.59 10.75 -11.79
N LEU A 3 -10.37 10.72 -11.27
CA LEU A 3 -9.47 11.88 -11.28
C LEU A 3 -8.96 12.13 -12.70
N ASP A 4 -8.84 13.39 -13.06
CA ASP A 4 -8.10 13.78 -14.26
C ASP A 4 -6.57 13.64 -14.04
N SER A 5 -5.79 13.88 -15.09
CA SER A 5 -4.33 13.72 -15.04
C SER A 5 -3.65 14.75 -14.13
N ARG A 6 -4.23 15.95 -13.98
CA ARG A 6 -3.71 17.01 -13.10
C ARG A 6 -3.99 16.67 -11.64
N GLU A 7 -5.22 16.30 -11.32
CA GLU A 7 -5.64 15.86 -9.99
C GLU A 7 -4.82 14.64 -9.55
N ARG A 8 -4.59 13.68 -10.46
CA ARG A 8 -3.73 12.52 -10.18
C ARG A 8 -2.32 12.94 -9.78
N ARG A 9 -1.70 13.87 -10.50
CA ARG A 9 -0.35 14.38 -10.18
C ARG A 9 -0.30 15.03 -8.80
N ILE A 10 -1.33 15.79 -8.44
CA ILE A 10 -1.44 16.41 -7.11
C ILE A 10 -1.51 15.33 -6.03
N ILE A 11 -2.35 14.30 -6.19
CA ILE A 11 -2.44 13.22 -5.21
C ILE A 11 -1.13 12.45 -5.09
N ASN A 12 -0.46 12.17 -6.21
CA ASN A 12 0.83 11.48 -6.21
C ASN A 12 1.93 12.26 -5.48
N THR A 13 1.75 13.56 -5.24
CA THR A 13 2.72 14.39 -4.51
C THR A 13 2.85 13.96 -3.05
N HIS A 14 1.83 13.30 -2.46
CA HIS A 14 1.86 12.94 -1.03
C HIS A 14 3.07 12.06 -0.64
N SER A 15 3.53 11.16 -1.52
CA SER A 15 4.68 10.31 -1.23
C SER A 15 5.97 11.12 -1.17
N PHE A 16 6.09 12.13 -2.05
CA PHE A 16 7.20 13.08 -2.01
C PHE A 16 7.12 14.01 -0.80
N GLU A 17 5.94 14.54 -0.47
CA GLU A 17 5.77 15.36 0.74
C GLU A 17 6.07 14.56 2.02
N THR A 18 5.68 13.28 2.05
CA THR A 18 6.02 12.36 3.15
C THR A 18 7.52 12.26 3.33
N TYR A 19 8.28 12.09 2.24
CA TYR A 19 9.74 12.13 2.28
C TYR A 19 10.25 13.45 2.86
N GLN A 20 9.74 14.57 2.34
CA GLN A 20 10.19 15.91 2.71
C GLN A 20 9.90 16.24 4.17
N ILE A 21 8.82 15.72 4.74
CA ILE A 21 8.48 15.88 6.16
C ILE A 21 9.38 14.99 7.03
N LEU A 22 9.42 13.69 6.75
CA LEU A 22 10.06 12.70 7.63
C LEU A 22 11.59 12.82 7.63
N ARG A 23 12.21 13.21 6.51
CA ARG A 23 13.67 13.35 6.41
C ARG A 23 14.28 14.42 7.31
N ASN A 24 13.47 15.30 7.90
CA ASN A 24 13.92 16.34 8.83
C ASN A 24 13.88 15.89 10.29
N ILE A 25 13.50 14.63 10.55
CA ILE A 25 13.49 14.05 11.89
C ILE A 25 14.74 13.18 12.01
N ASP A 26 15.61 13.50 12.97
CA ASP A 26 16.84 12.74 13.21
C ASP A 26 16.52 11.26 13.51
N GLY A 27 17.19 10.35 12.80
CA GLY A 27 17.00 8.90 12.93
C GLY A 27 15.85 8.32 12.11
N PHE A 28 15.17 9.12 11.29
CA PHE A 28 14.07 8.67 10.41
C PHE A 28 14.50 8.52 8.95
N GLU A 29 15.79 8.52 8.64
CA GLU A 29 16.30 8.53 7.27
C GLU A 29 15.79 7.34 6.46
N ASP A 30 15.82 6.13 7.05
CA ASP A 30 15.31 4.92 6.40
C ASP A 30 13.78 4.89 6.37
N ILE A 31 13.12 5.30 7.44
CA ILE A 31 11.64 5.40 7.51
C ILE A 31 11.12 6.35 6.43
N ALA A 32 11.77 7.50 6.25
CA ALA A 32 11.43 8.47 5.22
C ALA A 32 11.53 7.86 3.83
N ARG A 33 12.57 7.06 3.55
CA ARG A 33 12.71 6.33 2.28
C ARG A 33 11.64 5.27 2.12
N TRP A 34 11.44 4.40 3.09
CA TRP A 34 10.43 3.33 3.01
C TRP A 34 9.03 3.90 2.79
N ALA A 35 8.66 4.92 3.56
CA ALA A 35 7.38 5.60 3.44
C ALA A 35 7.22 6.36 2.12
N ALA A 36 8.29 6.91 1.56
CA ALA A 36 8.19 7.61 0.28
C ALA A 36 8.16 6.66 -0.93
N TYR A 37 8.78 5.48 -0.81
CA TYR A 37 8.98 4.54 -1.92
C TYR A 37 7.86 3.51 -2.08
N HIS A 38 6.84 3.50 -1.21
CA HIS A 38 5.78 2.49 -1.29
C HIS A 38 4.94 2.52 -2.59
N HIS A 39 5.03 3.59 -3.38
CA HIS A 39 4.44 3.70 -4.72
C HIS A 39 5.44 3.52 -5.88
N GLU A 40 6.72 3.25 -5.59
CA GLU A 40 7.71 2.85 -6.60
C GLU A 40 7.44 1.43 -7.09
N GLU A 41 7.77 1.12 -8.34
CA GLU A 41 7.57 -0.21 -8.93
C GLU A 41 8.91 -0.81 -9.32
N PRO A 42 9.18 -2.11 -9.07
CA PRO A 42 10.46 -2.72 -9.42
C PRO A 42 10.86 -2.58 -10.90
N ASP A 43 9.90 -2.43 -11.82
CA ASP A 43 10.12 -2.18 -13.25
C ASP A 43 10.52 -0.73 -13.58
N GLY A 44 10.35 0.20 -12.64
CA GLY A 44 10.64 1.63 -12.76
C GLY A 44 9.45 2.52 -13.16
N SER A 45 8.23 1.98 -13.35
CA SER A 45 7.07 2.83 -13.72
C SER A 45 6.37 3.50 -12.54
N GLY A 46 6.77 3.18 -11.31
CA GLY A 46 6.25 3.79 -10.09
C GLY A 46 6.67 5.25 -9.91
N TYR A 47 6.31 5.84 -8.78
CA TYR A 47 6.54 7.26 -8.48
C TYR A 47 6.83 7.45 -6.98
N PRO A 48 7.42 8.58 -6.54
CA PRO A 48 7.70 9.81 -7.29
C PRO A 48 9.11 9.91 -7.91
N PHE A 49 10.01 8.97 -7.61
CA PHE A 49 11.42 9.00 -8.02
C PHE A 49 11.74 8.07 -9.19
N HIS A 50 10.82 7.16 -9.56
CA HIS A 50 10.98 6.20 -10.67
C HIS A 50 12.15 5.23 -10.42
N LEU A 51 12.20 4.67 -9.22
CA LEU A 51 13.23 3.74 -8.76
C LEU A 51 13.00 2.35 -9.34
N ARG A 52 14.09 1.62 -9.60
CA ARG A 52 14.06 0.22 -10.04
C ARG A 52 14.27 -0.72 -8.85
N GLY A 53 13.85 -1.98 -9.00
CA GLY A 53 13.82 -2.97 -7.92
C GLY A 53 15.16 -3.20 -7.20
N ASP A 54 16.28 -3.04 -7.91
CA ASP A 54 17.65 -3.14 -7.37
C ASP A 54 18.01 -1.98 -6.42
N THR A 55 17.33 -0.84 -6.55
CA THR A 55 17.49 0.33 -5.68
C THR A 55 16.48 0.37 -4.53
N LEU A 56 15.44 -0.47 -4.57
CA LEU A 56 14.42 -0.55 -3.54
C LEU A 56 14.88 -1.47 -2.39
N SER A 57 14.98 -0.90 -1.19
CA SER A 57 15.15 -1.67 0.04
C SER A 57 14.06 -2.76 0.19
N LEU A 58 14.37 -3.82 0.94
CA LEU A 58 13.41 -4.89 1.20
C LEU A 58 12.15 -4.35 1.90
N GLU A 59 12.32 -3.43 2.85
CA GLU A 59 11.26 -2.80 3.62
C GLU A 59 10.30 -2.00 2.73
N ALA A 60 10.83 -1.24 1.76
CA ALA A 60 10.00 -0.53 0.78
C ALA A 60 9.19 -1.50 -0.11
N ARG A 61 9.81 -2.61 -0.54
CA ARG A 61 9.14 -3.67 -1.31
C ARG A 61 8.04 -4.36 -0.49
N ILE A 62 8.29 -4.61 0.79
CA ILE A 62 7.29 -5.12 1.74
C ILE A 62 6.11 -4.15 1.88
N LEU A 63 6.38 -2.86 2.11
CA LEU A 63 5.33 -1.86 2.26
C LEU A 63 4.44 -1.77 1.02
N ARG A 64 5.02 -1.78 -0.18
CA ARG A 64 4.24 -1.77 -1.42
C ARG A 64 3.30 -2.97 -1.53
N VAL A 65 3.82 -4.18 -1.30
CA VAL A 65 3.02 -5.42 -1.36
C VAL A 65 1.89 -5.36 -0.32
N ALA A 66 2.20 -4.94 0.91
CA ALA A 66 1.24 -4.83 1.99
C ALA A 66 0.15 -3.78 1.71
N ASP A 67 0.52 -2.60 1.21
CA ASP A 67 -0.41 -1.51 0.90
C ASP A 67 -1.40 -1.90 -0.21
N ILE A 68 -0.89 -2.49 -1.29
CA ILE A 68 -1.73 -2.97 -2.40
C ILE A 68 -2.67 -4.09 -1.91
N PHE A 69 -2.15 -5.05 -1.15
CA PHE A 69 -2.96 -6.14 -0.62
C PHE A 69 -4.09 -5.62 0.27
N GLN A 70 -3.77 -4.77 1.25
CA GLN A 70 -4.75 -4.12 2.12
C GLN A 70 -5.78 -3.32 1.32
N ALA A 71 -5.35 -2.58 0.29
CA ALA A 71 -6.23 -1.85 -0.61
C ALA A 71 -7.23 -2.77 -1.35
N MET A 72 -6.83 -3.99 -1.67
CA MET A 72 -7.67 -4.94 -2.40
C MET A 72 -8.68 -5.66 -1.51
N VAL A 73 -8.30 -6.03 -0.29
CA VAL A 73 -9.15 -6.83 0.61
C VAL A 73 -10.07 -5.98 1.49
N GLN A 74 -9.79 -4.68 1.65
CA GLN A 74 -10.66 -3.79 2.42
C GLN A 74 -11.98 -3.49 1.70
N ASN A 75 -13.04 -3.39 2.50
CA ASN A 75 -14.32 -2.86 2.05
C ASN A 75 -14.23 -1.33 1.96
N ARG A 76 -14.75 -0.76 0.88
CA ARG A 76 -14.87 0.69 0.69
C ARG A 76 -16.33 1.04 0.40
N PRO A 77 -16.77 2.29 0.64
CA PRO A 77 -18.17 2.69 0.42
C PRO A 77 -18.73 2.32 -0.97
N TYR A 78 -17.86 2.22 -1.98
CA TYR A 78 -18.21 1.98 -3.38
C TYR A 78 -17.82 0.57 -3.90
N ARG A 79 -17.13 -0.26 -3.11
CA ARG A 79 -16.71 -1.62 -3.53
C ARG A 79 -16.48 -2.53 -2.32
N GLN A 80 -16.93 -3.77 -2.42
CA GLN A 80 -16.47 -4.81 -1.48
C GLN A 80 -15.00 -5.17 -1.74
N GLY A 81 -14.34 -5.69 -0.70
CA GLY A 81 -13.01 -6.29 -0.80
C GLY A 81 -13.04 -7.51 -1.73
N LEU A 82 -11.90 -7.82 -2.35
CA LEU A 82 -11.75 -9.01 -3.17
C LEU A 82 -11.78 -10.28 -2.31
N SER A 83 -12.31 -11.37 -2.87
CA SER A 83 -12.21 -12.70 -2.27
C SER A 83 -10.76 -13.22 -2.30
N VAL A 84 -10.46 -14.24 -1.49
CA VAL A 84 -9.12 -14.87 -1.42
C VAL A 84 -8.60 -15.28 -2.82
N PRO A 85 -9.38 -15.99 -3.67
CA PRO A 85 -8.89 -16.35 -5.01
C PRO A 85 -8.62 -15.14 -5.90
N GLU A 86 -9.49 -14.13 -5.85
CA GLU A 86 -9.36 -12.91 -6.66
C GLU A 86 -8.13 -12.10 -6.28
N VAL A 87 -7.93 -11.83 -4.98
CA VAL A 87 -6.74 -11.09 -4.53
C VAL A 87 -5.47 -11.88 -4.80
N SER A 88 -5.48 -13.20 -4.58
CA SER A 88 -4.28 -14.02 -4.83
C SER A 88 -3.90 -14.05 -6.31
N SER A 89 -4.90 -14.11 -7.20
CA SER A 89 -4.69 -14.03 -8.65
C SER A 89 -4.14 -12.65 -9.06
N PHE A 90 -4.73 -11.58 -8.54
CA PHE A 90 -4.30 -10.21 -8.82
C PHE A 90 -2.87 -9.94 -8.35
N MET A 91 -2.51 -10.35 -7.14
CA MET A 91 -1.16 -10.18 -6.60
C MET A 91 -0.13 -10.97 -7.40
N ARG A 92 -0.44 -12.20 -7.81
CA ARG A 92 0.44 -12.99 -8.71
C ARG A 92 0.67 -12.29 -10.04
N MET A 93 -0.40 -11.79 -10.66
CA MET A 93 -0.28 -11.04 -11.93
C MET A 93 0.64 -9.83 -11.79
N LEU A 94 0.53 -9.05 -10.70
CA LEU A 94 1.42 -7.91 -10.45
C LEU A 94 2.89 -8.34 -10.25
N ALA A 95 3.13 -9.47 -9.59
CA ALA A 95 4.48 -10.02 -9.42
C ALA A 95 5.06 -10.48 -10.76
N ASP A 96 4.27 -11.21 -11.56
CA ASP A 96 4.67 -11.74 -12.87
C ASP A 96 4.97 -10.62 -13.89
N THR A 97 4.30 -9.48 -13.74
CA THR A 97 4.51 -8.29 -14.58
C THR A 97 5.57 -7.33 -14.04
N GLY A 98 6.17 -7.63 -12.88
CA GLY A 98 7.27 -6.84 -12.30
C GLY A 98 6.84 -5.58 -11.54
N HIS A 99 5.54 -5.38 -11.29
CA HIS A 99 5.03 -4.23 -10.54
C HIS A 99 5.18 -4.36 -9.02
N ILE A 100 5.39 -5.57 -8.50
CA ILE A 100 5.68 -5.86 -7.09
C ILE A 100 6.71 -6.97 -6.96
N ASP A 101 7.32 -7.09 -5.77
CA ASP A 101 8.32 -8.11 -5.51
C ASP A 101 7.70 -9.52 -5.42
N ALA A 102 8.24 -10.47 -6.19
CA ALA A 102 7.72 -11.82 -6.28
C ALA A 102 7.96 -12.66 -5.02
N GLU A 103 9.10 -12.50 -4.34
CA GLU A 103 9.43 -13.27 -3.13
C GLU A 103 8.57 -12.81 -1.96
N VAL A 104 8.44 -11.49 -1.77
CA VAL A 104 7.56 -10.91 -0.75
C VAL A 104 6.11 -11.32 -1.00
N THR A 105 5.67 -11.28 -2.26
CA THR A 105 4.32 -11.71 -2.64
C THR A 105 4.09 -13.20 -2.35
N ALA A 106 5.08 -14.06 -2.62
CA ALA A 106 4.99 -15.48 -2.32
C ALA A 106 4.84 -15.73 -0.81
N VAL A 107 5.59 -15.01 0.04
CA VAL A 107 5.46 -15.09 1.51
C VAL A 107 4.06 -14.68 1.96
N LEU A 108 3.52 -13.58 1.43
CA LEU A 108 2.17 -13.13 1.76
C LEU A 108 1.11 -14.18 1.37
N LEU A 109 1.24 -14.76 0.17
CA LEU A 109 0.26 -15.71 -0.37
C LEU A 109 0.40 -17.13 0.22
N ALA A 110 1.44 -17.41 0.99
CA ALA A 110 1.58 -18.69 1.70
C ALA A 110 0.49 -18.87 2.78
N ASP A 111 -0.02 -17.77 3.34
CA ASP A 111 -1.16 -17.76 4.26
C ASP A 111 -2.03 -16.52 4.04
N THR A 112 -2.75 -16.50 2.93
CA THR A 112 -3.65 -15.39 2.57
C THR A 112 -4.74 -15.17 3.61
N GLY A 113 -5.21 -16.22 4.30
CA GLY A 113 -6.23 -16.10 5.34
C GLY A 113 -5.74 -15.25 6.50
N ARG A 114 -4.57 -15.59 7.05
CA ARG A 114 -3.91 -14.81 8.10
C ARG A 114 -3.57 -13.39 7.62
N ALA A 115 -3.11 -13.23 6.39
CA ALA A 115 -2.81 -11.91 5.82
C ALA A 115 -4.06 -11.01 5.80
N ILE A 116 -5.24 -11.53 5.46
CA ILE A 116 -6.51 -10.79 5.49
C ILE A 116 -6.87 -10.36 6.91
N GLU A 117 -6.73 -11.24 7.90
CA GLU A 117 -7.01 -10.91 9.29
C GLU A 117 -6.15 -9.75 9.82
N VAL A 118 -4.87 -9.68 9.41
CA VAL A 118 -3.98 -8.57 9.77
C VAL A 118 -4.32 -7.30 9.00
N ALA A 119 -4.63 -7.42 7.72
CA ALA A 119 -4.94 -6.28 6.85
C ALA A 119 -6.30 -5.63 7.16
N LEU A 120 -7.21 -6.35 7.82
CA LEU A 120 -8.53 -5.87 8.22
C LEU A 120 -8.66 -5.85 9.75
N PRO A 121 -7.90 -5.00 10.45
CA PRO A 121 -7.94 -4.99 11.90
C PRO A 121 -9.34 -4.58 12.39
N VAL A 122 -10.00 -5.49 13.10
CA VAL A 122 -11.23 -5.18 13.82
C VAL A 122 -10.85 -4.38 15.06
N PHE A 123 -11.01 -3.07 14.99
CA PHE A 123 -10.83 -2.24 16.19
C PHE A 123 -11.93 -2.55 17.20
N PRO A 124 -11.59 -2.76 18.49
CA PRO A 124 -12.59 -2.93 19.52
C PRO A 124 -13.51 -1.72 19.56
N SER A 125 -14.78 -1.96 19.88
CA SER A 125 -15.74 -0.88 20.10
C SER A 125 -15.25 -0.05 21.28
N LEU A 126 -15.41 1.28 21.20
CA LEU A 126 -15.17 2.12 22.37
C LEU A 126 -16.13 1.70 23.50
N PRO A 127 -15.78 1.95 24.79
CA PRO A 127 -16.59 1.56 25.94
C PRO A 127 -18.05 2.04 25.90
N ASP A 128 -18.36 3.06 25.08
CA ASP A 128 -19.70 3.62 24.90
C ASP A 128 -20.46 3.05 23.69
N GLY A 129 -19.97 1.99 23.07
CA GLY A 129 -20.60 1.34 21.90
C GLY A 129 -20.39 2.08 20.58
N ARG A 130 -19.64 3.20 20.55
CA ARG A 130 -19.20 3.81 19.29
C ARG A 130 -18.14 2.93 18.64
N ARG A 131 -18.38 2.52 17.40
CA ARG A 131 -17.32 1.95 16.56
C ARG A 131 -16.37 3.08 16.19
N ILE A 132 -15.06 2.82 16.24
CA ILE A 132 -14.09 3.68 15.58
C ILE A 132 -14.50 3.71 14.10
N ARG A 133 -15.04 4.83 13.64
CA ARG A 133 -15.38 4.98 12.23
C ARG A 133 -14.06 4.92 11.47
N GLU A 134 -13.90 3.95 10.57
CA GLU A 134 -12.89 4.05 9.52
C GLU A 134 -12.97 5.45 8.93
N ALA A 135 -11.83 6.15 8.88
CA ALA A 135 -11.75 7.52 8.41
C ALA A 135 -12.33 7.59 6.99
N ALA A 136 -13.61 7.94 6.89
CA ALA A 136 -14.24 8.30 5.65
C ALA A 136 -13.56 9.59 5.20
N SER A 137 -12.76 9.50 4.14
CA SER A 137 -12.22 10.66 3.43
C SER A 137 -13.35 11.64 3.12
N PRO A 138 -13.14 12.96 3.27
CA PRO A 138 -14.16 13.95 2.96
C PRO A 138 -14.44 13.93 1.45
N GLY A 139 -15.73 13.99 1.10
CA GLY A 139 -16.24 13.99 -0.27
C GLY A 139 -16.07 15.32 -1.00
#